data_AF-A0A933Q0Z0-F1
#
_entry.id   AF-A0A933Q0Z0-F1
#
_cell.length_a   1.000
_cell.length_b   1.000
_cell.length_c   1.000
_cell.angle_alpha   90.00
_cell.angle_beta   90.00
_cell.angle_gamma   90.00
#
_symmetry.space_group_name_H-M   'P 1'
#
loop_
_entity.id
_entity.type
_entity.pdbx_description
1 polymer ?
#
loop_
_entity_poly.entity_id
_entity_poly.type
_entity_poly.pdbx_seq_one_letter_code
_entity_poly.pdbx_strand_id
1 'polypeptide(L)'
;MPLRIIAHILPLTLLLMFMTSCIPASREEALAKGGESMKKGFELYEQKEYSAAYRPLQKAYSSGIRTGTLLFRLGYCTEKEAGDRIAAKRFYEESLEYFKSHPEEDVETYMKAYYNFGSLYYYMVNRTTDVDKKKNFLMRAKKIWDEGLALHPSNSYIAKHYDKLEADIKRMDAGIE
;
A
#
# COMPACT_ATOMS: atom_id res chain seq x y z
N MET A 1 54.09 48.68 -34.91
CA MET A 1 54.52 47.27 -34.73
C MET A 1 54.43 46.91 -33.23
N PRO A 2 54.21 45.62 -32.87
CA PRO A 2 53.10 45.14 -32.00
C PRO A 2 53.54 44.81 -30.55
N LEU A 3 52.78 44.20 -29.61
CA LEU A 3 51.55 43.36 -29.59
C LEU A 3 50.49 43.93 -28.61
N ARG A 4 49.16 43.77 -28.75
CA ARG A 4 48.29 42.57 -28.51
C ARG A 4 48.57 41.78 -27.20
N ILE A 5 47.69 41.94 -26.19
CA ILE A 5 47.14 40.82 -25.41
C ILE A 5 45.63 41.07 -25.24
N ILE A 6 44.82 40.03 -25.42
CA ILE A 6 43.34 40.08 -25.43
C ILE A 6 42.79 39.43 -24.16
N ALA A 7 41.71 40.03 -23.65
CA ALA A 7 40.77 39.57 -22.63
C ALA A 7 40.91 38.12 -22.11
N HIS A 8 41.02 38.00 -20.79
CA HIS A 8 40.65 36.79 -20.04
C HIS A 8 39.51 37.13 -19.07
N ILE A 9 38.32 37.34 -19.63
CA ILE A 9 37.06 37.18 -18.88
C ILE A 9 36.63 35.74 -19.10
N LEU A 10 36.91 34.86 -18.14
CA LEU A 10 36.27 33.55 -18.06
C LEU A 10 35.49 33.47 -16.74
N PRO A 11 34.16 33.60 -16.77
CA PRO A 11 33.35 33.54 -15.55
C PRO A 11 33.25 32.08 -15.09
N LEU A 12 33.82 31.79 -13.92
CA LEU A 12 33.78 30.47 -13.26
C LEU A 12 32.40 30.18 -12.63
N THR A 13 31.32 30.51 -13.33
CA THR A 13 29.93 30.39 -12.88
C THR A 13 29.02 29.64 -13.86
N LEU A 14 29.54 29.22 -15.02
CA LEU A 14 28.76 28.54 -16.07
C LEU A 14 28.86 27.00 -16.08
N LEU A 15 29.27 26.36 -14.98
CA LEU A 15 29.39 24.90 -14.86
C LEU A 15 28.47 24.28 -13.78
N LEU A 16 27.42 25.00 -13.35
CA LEU A 16 26.51 24.59 -12.27
C LEU A 16 25.01 24.71 -12.61
N MET A 17 24.66 24.92 -13.87
CA MET A 17 23.26 25.14 -14.32
C MET A 17 22.68 24.07 -15.27
N PHE A 18 23.36 22.94 -15.48
CA PHE A 18 22.82 21.81 -16.25
C PHE A 18 22.87 20.48 -15.49
N MET A 19 22.46 20.52 -14.22
CA MET A 19 21.96 19.35 -13.47
C MET A 19 20.42 19.34 -13.44
N THR A 20 19.77 19.85 -14.50
CA THR A 20 18.38 19.51 -14.81
C THR A 20 18.34 18.03 -15.14
N SER A 21 17.95 17.24 -14.14
CA SER A 21 17.94 15.78 -14.19
C SER A 21 17.23 15.28 -15.44
N CYS A 22 17.99 14.68 -16.37
CA CYS A 22 17.43 13.83 -17.41
C CYS A 22 16.82 12.59 -16.76
N ILE A 23 15.57 12.73 -16.29
CA ILE A 23 14.69 11.57 -16.19
C ILE A 23 14.56 11.06 -17.63
N PRO A 24 14.98 9.82 -17.94
CA PRO A 24 14.90 9.32 -19.30
C PRO A 24 13.42 9.32 -19.71
N ALA A 25 13.11 9.84 -20.91
CA ALA A 25 11.72 10.02 -21.38
C ALA A 25 10.87 8.75 -21.28
N SER A 26 11.49 7.57 -21.38
CA SER A 26 10.87 6.27 -21.16
C SER A 26 10.24 6.08 -19.78
N ARG A 27 10.74 6.74 -18.73
CA ARG A 27 10.18 6.70 -17.36
C ARG A 27 8.93 7.57 -17.24
N GLU A 28 8.92 8.75 -17.84
CA GLU A 28 7.74 9.62 -17.86
C GLU A 28 6.60 8.96 -18.67
N GLU A 29 6.92 8.40 -19.84
CA GLU A 29 5.97 7.65 -20.65
C GLU A 29 5.43 6.40 -19.93
N ALA A 30 6.29 5.68 -19.21
CA ALA A 30 5.88 4.53 -18.39
C ALA A 30 4.93 4.93 -17.25
N LEU A 31 5.21 6.06 -16.57
CA LEU A 31 4.36 6.61 -15.51
C LEU A 31 3.01 7.10 -16.06
N ALA A 32 2.98 7.78 -17.21
CA ALA A 32 1.75 8.22 -17.87
C ALA A 32 0.83 7.02 -18.22
N LYS A 33 1.38 6.00 -18.90
CA LYS A 33 0.69 4.74 -19.19
C LYS A 33 0.29 3.97 -17.92
N GLY A 34 1.05 4.15 -16.84
CA GLY A 34 0.73 3.66 -15.51
C GLY A 34 -0.51 4.34 -14.93
N GLY A 35 -0.61 5.66 -15.04
CA GLY A 35 -1.71 6.47 -14.53
C GLY A 35 -3.04 6.14 -15.22
N GLU A 36 -3.04 5.99 -16.55
CA GLU A 36 -4.20 5.49 -17.31
C GLU A 36 -4.65 4.10 -16.83
N SER A 37 -3.69 3.21 -16.59
CA SER A 37 -3.95 1.85 -16.12
C SER A 37 -4.49 1.84 -14.68
N MET A 38 -4.00 2.75 -13.83
CA MET A 38 -4.50 2.95 -12.46
C MET A 38 -5.94 3.45 -12.48
N LYS A 39 -6.25 4.48 -13.28
CA LYS A 39 -7.60 5.03 -13.42
C LYS A 39 -8.59 3.94 -13.84
N LYS A 40 -8.30 3.20 -14.90
CA LYS A 40 -9.13 2.06 -15.34
C LYS A 40 -9.29 0.99 -14.26
N GLY A 41 -8.20 0.69 -13.53
CA GLY A 41 -8.25 -0.25 -12.40
C GLY A 41 -9.13 0.24 -11.26
N PHE A 42 -9.16 1.54 -10.98
CA PHE A 42 -10.00 2.14 -9.94
C PHE A 42 -11.49 2.12 -10.36
N GLU A 43 -11.80 2.48 -11.61
CA GLU A 43 -13.16 2.43 -12.17
C GLU A 43 -13.77 1.02 -12.06
N LEU A 44 -13.02 -0.02 -12.48
CA LEU A 44 -13.44 -1.42 -12.37
C LEU A 44 -13.56 -1.88 -10.90
N TYR A 45 -12.70 -1.37 -10.01
CA TYR A 45 -12.76 -1.68 -8.58
C TYR A 45 -14.03 -1.10 -7.92
N GLU A 46 -14.44 0.13 -8.25
CA GLU A 46 -15.70 0.71 -7.76
C GLU A 46 -16.93 -0.04 -8.28
N GLN A 47 -16.85 -0.55 -9.52
CA GLN A 47 -17.85 -1.43 -10.12
C GLN A 47 -17.86 -2.84 -9.50
N LYS A 48 -16.94 -3.13 -8.57
CA LYS A 48 -16.74 -4.44 -7.90
C LYS A 48 -16.28 -5.55 -8.85
N GLU A 49 -15.78 -5.19 -10.03
CA GLU A 49 -15.19 -6.13 -11.00
C GLU A 49 -13.74 -6.47 -10.63
N TYR A 50 -13.52 -7.04 -9.44
CA TYR A 50 -12.18 -7.22 -8.87
C TYR A 50 -11.23 -8.04 -9.75
N SER A 51 -11.76 -9.03 -10.49
CA SER A 51 -11.06 -9.79 -11.54
C SER A 51 -10.52 -8.88 -12.65
N ALA A 52 -11.40 -8.07 -13.24
CA ALA A 52 -11.07 -7.15 -14.32
C ALA A 52 -10.14 -6.02 -13.85
N ALA A 53 -10.32 -5.54 -12.61
CA ALA A 53 -9.50 -4.50 -11.98
C ALA A 53 -8.05 -4.96 -11.73
N TYR A 54 -7.81 -6.25 -11.44
CA TYR A 54 -6.49 -6.75 -11.07
C TYR A 54 -5.39 -6.41 -12.10
N ARG A 55 -5.62 -6.68 -13.40
CA ARG A 55 -4.60 -6.47 -14.45
C ARG A 55 -4.24 -4.99 -14.67
N PRO A 56 -5.18 -4.04 -14.82
CA PRO A 56 -4.86 -2.61 -14.90
C PRO A 56 -4.12 -2.08 -13.67
N LEU A 57 -4.53 -2.48 -12.46
CA LEU A 57 -3.85 -2.12 -11.22
C LEU A 57 -2.41 -2.68 -11.19
N GLN A 58 -2.22 -3.94 -11.57
CA GLN A 58 -0.89 -4.57 -11.62
C GLN A 58 0.01 -3.88 -12.65
N LYS A 59 -0.54 -3.45 -13.80
CA LYS A 59 0.18 -2.65 -14.79
C LYS A 59 0.61 -1.30 -14.21
N ALA A 60 -0.26 -0.59 -13.49
CA ALA A 60 0.10 0.67 -12.81
C ALA A 60 1.25 0.49 -11.80
N TYR A 61 1.22 -0.59 -11.01
CA TYR A 61 2.31 -0.94 -10.11
C TYR A 61 3.61 -1.30 -10.87
N SER A 62 3.52 -2.03 -11.99
CA SER A 62 4.69 -2.32 -12.83
C SER A 62 5.32 -1.08 -13.48
N SER A 63 4.53 -0.04 -13.74
CA SER A 63 4.99 1.29 -14.19
C SER A 63 5.69 2.11 -13.09
N GLY A 64 5.79 1.60 -11.86
CA GLY A 64 6.45 2.28 -10.74
C GLY A 64 5.55 3.17 -9.88
N ILE A 65 4.24 3.20 -10.13
CA ILE A 65 3.31 3.95 -9.27
C ILE A 65 3.15 3.23 -7.93
N ARG A 66 3.31 3.96 -6.83
CA ARG A 66 3.10 3.49 -5.45
C ARG A 66 2.28 4.55 -4.73
N THR A 67 1.00 4.27 -4.50
CA THR A 67 0.11 5.08 -3.65
C THR A 67 -0.59 4.16 -2.67
N GLY A 68 -0.96 4.66 -1.50
CA GLY A 68 -1.61 3.86 -0.46
C GLY A 68 -2.88 3.19 -1.00
N THR A 69 -3.64 3.94 -1.80
CA THR A 69 -4.88 3.51 -2.46
C THR A 69 -4.66 2.44 -3.53
N LEU A 70 -3.64 2.57 -4.39
CA LEU A 70 -3.31 1.55 -5.39
C LEU A 70 -2.88 0.24 -4.72
N LEU A 71 -2.03 0.34 -3.70
CA LEU A 71 -1.52 -0.81 -2.96
C LEU A 71 -2.65 -1.53 -2.22
N PHE A 72 -3.56 -0.81 -1.57
CA PHE A 72 -4.75 -1.38 -0.93
C PHE A 72 -5.62 -2.15 -1.93
N ARG A 73 -5.98 -1.51 -3.06
CA ARG A 73 -6.84 -2.12 -4.09
C ARG A 73 -6.18 -3.34 -4.73
N LEU A 74 -4.86 -3.31 -4.92
CA LEU A 74 -4.09 -4.48 -5.35
C LEU A 74 -4.15 -5.61 -4.33
N GLY A 75 -3.94 -5.34 -3.05
CA GLY A 75 -4.07 -6.34 -1.99
C GLY A 75 -5.44 -7.01 -2.00
N TYR A 76 -6.49 -6.21 -2.09
CA TYR A 76 -7.87 -6.69 -2.14
C TYR A 76 -8.17 -7.52 -3.40
N CYS A 77 -7.83 -7.04 -4.60
CA CYS A 77 -7.98 -7.81 -5.83
C CYS A 77 -7.16 -9.11 -5.80
N THR A 78 -5.94 -9.09 -5.28
CA THR A 78 -5.09 -10.28 -5.15
C THR A 78 -5.71 -11.32 -4.20
N GLU A 79 -6.30 -10.87 -3.10
CA GLU A 79 -7.00 -11.73 -2.14
C GLU A 79 -8.28 -12.36 -2.75
N LYS A 80 -9.09 -11.58 -3.46
CA LYS A 80 -10.39 -12.02 -3.99
C LYS A 80 -10.28 -12.83 -5.27
N GLU A 81 -9.42 -12.43 -6.20
CA GLU A 81 -9.30 -13.07 -7.52
C GLU A 81 -8.30 -14.24 -7.50
N ALA A 82 -7.05 -13.96 -7.13
CA ALA A 82 -6.00 -14.98 -7.18
C ALA A 82 -6.05 -15.94 -5.99
N GLY A 83 -6.79 -15.60 -4.92
CA GLY A 83 -6.75 -16.30 -3.65
C GLY A 83 -5.40 -16.21 -2.91
N ASP A 84 -4.43 -15.48 -3.47
CA ASP A 84 -3.06 -15.36 -2.98
C ASP A 84 -2.98 -14.38 -1.82
N ARG A 85 -3.24 -14.93 -0.63
CA ARG A 85 -3.19 -14.21 0.64
C ARG A 85 -1.78 -13.83 1.06
N ILE A 86 -0.75 -14.45 0.50
CA ILE A 86 0.65 -14.10 0.80
C ILE A 86 1.05 -12.84 0.01
N ALA A 87 0.68 -12.76 -1.26
CA ALA A 87 0.83 -11.52 -2.04
C ALA A 87 -0.08 -10.41 -1.53
N ALA A 88 -1.35 -10.70 -1.17
CA ALA A 88 -2.24 -9.72 -0.57
C ALA A 88 -1.68 -9.12 0.75
N LYS A 89 -1.08 -9.95 1.61
CA LYS A 89 -0.39 -9.51 2.84
C LYS A 89 0.62 -8.41 2.53
N ARG A 90 1.49 -8.63 1.53
CA ARG A 90 2.55 -7.68 1.15
C ARG A 90 1.98 -6.35 0.68
N PHE A 91 0.94 -6.38 -0.16
CA PHE A 91 0.31 -5.15 -0.65
C PHE A 91 -0.39 -4.35 0.45
N TYR A 92 -1.04 -5.01 1.42
CA TYR A 92 -1.60 -4.31 2.58
C TYR A 92 -0.52 -3.71 3.49
N GLU A 93 0.62 -4.40 3.65
CA GLU A 93 1.78 -3.92 4.42
C GLU A 93 2.46 -2.72 3.73
N GLU A 94 2.70 -2.79 2.42
CA GLU A 94 3.18 -1.66 1.59
C GLU A 94 2.18 -0.48 1.62
N SER A 95 0.86 -0.75 1.60
CA SER A 95 -0.20 0.26 1.66
C SER A 95 -0.20 1.04 2.99
N LEU A 96 -0.11 0.33 4.12
CA LEU A 96 -0.07 0.96 5.43
C LEU A 96 1.20 1.77 5.65
N GLU A 97 2.36 1.32 5.18
CA GLU A 97 3.61 2.08 5.28
C GLU A 97 3.53 3.39 4.47
N TYR A 98 2.91 3.33 3.28
CA TYR A 98 2.64 4.54 2.50
C TYR A 98 1.70 5.50 3.24
N PHE A 99 0.56 5.03 3.75
CA PHE A 99 -0.39 5.89 4.46
C PHE A 99 0.16 6.41 5.81
N LYS A 100 1.12 5.72 6.44
CA LYS A 100 1.85 6.25 7.61
C LYS A 100 2.68 7.50 7.28
N SER A 101 3.14 7.63 6.04
CA SER A 101 3.87 8.81 5.55
C SER A 101 3.01 9.84 4.82
N HIS A 102 1.80 9.44 4.36
CA HIS A 102 0.84 10.28 3.63
C HIS A 102 -0.60 10.04 4.15
N PRO A 103 -0.89 10.34 5.44
CA PRO A 103 -2.15 9.98 6.09
C PRO A 103 -3.38 10.67 5.49
N GLU A 104 -3.18 11.77 4.75
CA GLU A 104 -4.22 12.57 4.10
C GLU A 104 -4.59 12.13 2.67
N GLU A 105 -3.90 11.16 2.04
CA GLU A 105 -4.21 10.74 0.65
C GLU A 105 -5.66 10.24 0.51
N ASP A 106 -6.05 9.28 1.34
CA ASP A 106 -7.39 8.71 1.38
C ASP A 106 -7.62 8.08 2.76
N VAL A 107 -8.17 8.88 3.68
CA VAL A 107 -8.43 8.47 5.07
C VAL A 107 -9.39 7.28 5.14
N GLU A 108 -10.34 7.15 4.22
CA GLU A 108 -11.28 6.02 4.23
C GLU A 108 -10.60 4.73 3.78
N THR A 109 -9.79 4.80 2.73
CA THR A 109 -8.99 3.64 2.28
C THR A 109 -7.91 3.27 3.31
N TYR A 110 -7.32 4.24 4.01
CA TYR A 110 -6.39 3.95 5.11
C TYR A 110 -7.07 3.18 6.26
N MET A 111 -8.27 3.62 6.69
CA MET A 111 -9.08 2.89 7.66
C MET A 111 -9.44 1.46 7.19
N LYS A 112 -9.80 1.30 5.91
CA LYS A 112 -10.06 -0.01 5.29
C LYS A 112 -8.81 -0.89 5.22
N ALA A 113 -7.63 -0.30 4.99
CA ALA A 113 -6.36 -1.04 4.91
C ALA A 113 -6.02 -1.71 6.25
N TYR A 114 -6.15 -0.99 7.37
CA TYR A 114 -5.99 -1.58 8.71
C TYR A 114 -6.98 -2.72 8.96
N TYR A 115 -8.26 -2.49 8.65
CA TYR A 115 -9.29 -3.51 8.82
C TYR A 115 -8.99 -4.78 8.01
N ASN A 116 -8.74 -4.64 6.70
CA ASN A 116 -8.48 -5.77 5.81
C ASN A 116 -7.18 -6.50 6.16
N PHE A 117 -6.13 -5.77 6.58
CA PHE A 117 -4.86 -6.40 6.97
C PHE A 117 -5.00 -7.25 8.23
N GLY A 118 -5.70 -6.77 9.26
CA GLY A 118 -6.00 -7.59 10.44
C GLY A 118 -6.97 -8.74 10.13
N SER A 119 -7.97 -8.50 9.26
CA SER A 119 -8.89 -9.53 8.77
C SER A 119 -8.18 -10.67 8.04
N LEU A 120 -7.09 -10.37 7.33
CA LEU A 120 -6.27 -11.38 6.65
C LEU A 120 -5.62 -12.34 7.66
N TYR A 121 -5.10 -11.85 8.78
CA TYR A 121 -4.60 -12.70 9.86
C TYR A 121 -5.73 -13.49 10.53
N TYR A 122 -6.87 -12.85 10.80
CA TYR A 122 -8.04 -13.52 11.38
C TYR A 122 -8.58 -14.64 10.46
N TYR A 123 -8.50 -14.49 9.14
CA TYR A 123 -8.77 -15.58 8.20
C TYR A 123 -7.79 -16.75 8.38
N MET A 124 -6.50 -16.49 8.59
CA MET A 124 -5.48 -17.54 8.77
C MET A 124 -5.70 -18.38 10.04
N VAL A 125 -6.31 -17.81 11.10
CA VAL A 125 -6.76 -18.56 12.29
C VAL A 125 -7.68 -19.72 11.90
N ASN A 126 -8.63 -19.48 11.01
CA ASN A 126 -9.61 -20.46 10.53
C ASN A 126 -9.04 -21.48 9.52
N ARG A 127 -7.74 -21.38 9.20
CA ARG A 127 -7.03 -22.26 8.23
C ARG A 127 -5.93 -23.08 8.86
N THR A 128 -5.70 -22.96 10.17
CA THR A 128 -4.70 -23.72 10.92
C THR A 128 -5.33 -24.49 12.06
N THR A 129 -4.89 -25.74 12.25
CA THR A 129 -5.21 -26.55 13.45
C THR A 129 -4.22 -26.32 14.59
N ASP A 130 -3.01 -25.88 14.26
CA ASP A 130 -1.95 -25.54 15.20
C ASP A 130 -2.35 -24.33 16.08
N VAL A 131 -2.48 -24.59 17.39
CA VAL A 131 -2.95 -23.66 18.43
C VAL A 131 -2.00 -22.46 18.59
N ASP A 132 -0.69 -22.68 18.59
CA ASP A 132 0.29 -21.60 18.68
C ASP A 132 0.21 -20.68 17.46
N LYS A 133 -0.03 -21.23 16.26
CA LYS A 133 -0.31 -20.43 15.06
C LYS A 133 -1.63 -19.68 15.17
N LYS A 134 -2.72 -20.28 15.67
CA LYS A 134 -4.00 -19.58 15.92
C LYS A 134 -3.76 -18.36 16.82
N LYS A 135 -3.11 -18.55 17.97
CA LYS A 135 -2.79 -17.48 18.92
C LYS A 135 -1.91 -16.39 18.30
N ASN A 136 -0.85 -16.76 17.59
CA ASN A 136 0.01 -15.80 16.89
C ASN A 136 -0.76 -14.97 15.85
N PHE A 137 -1.67 -15.58 15.08
CA PHE A 137 -2.49 -14.87 14.10
C PHE A 137 -3.51 -13.93 14.76
N LEU A 138 -4.18 -14.35 15.85
CA LEU A 138 -5.07 -13.46 16.61
C LEU A 138 -4.32 -12.25 17.18
N MET A 139 -3.14 -12.45 17.77
CA MET A 139 -2.31 -11.36 18.30
C MET A 139 -1.79 -10.41 17.20
N ARG A 140 -1.50 -10.93 16.00
CA ARG A 140 -1.15 -10.09 14.82
C ARG A 140 -2.34 -9.27 14.35
N ALA A 141 -3.53 -9.86 14.24
CA ALA A 141 -4.76 -9.14 13.92
C ALA A 141 -5.03 -8.03 14.95
N LYS A 142 -4.91 -8.34 16.25
CA LYS A 142 -5.12 -7.37 17.34
C LYS A 142 -4.14 -6.21 17.25
N LYS A 143 -2.84 -6.46 17.10
CA LYS A 143 -1.84 -5.38 16.97
C LYS A 143 -2.17 -4.42 15.80
N ILE A 144 -2.58 -4.96 14.65
CA ILE A 144 -2.93 -4.14 13.48
C ILE A 144 -4.19 -3.31 13.73
N TRP A 145 -5.20 -3.90 14.38
CA TRP A 145 -6.43 -3.20 14.71
C TRP A 145 -6.27 -2.19 15.85
N ASP A 146 -5.39 -2.46 16.82
CA ASP A 146 -4.95 -1.50 17.85
C ASP A 146 -4.27 -0.27 17.20
N GLU A 147 -3.31 -0.48 16.30
CA GLU A 147 -2.67 0.62 15.54
C GLU A 147 -3.71 1.42 14.73
N GLY A 148 -4.65 0.74 14.07
CA GLY A 148 -5.70 1.37 13.28
C GLY A 148 -6.71 2.19 14.11
N LEU A 149 -7.08 1.72 15.30
CA LEU A 149 -7.96 2.45 16.23
C LEU A 149 -7.23 3.58 16.97
N ALA A 150 -5.94 3.45 17.24
CA ALA A 150 -5.15 4.52 17.85
C ALA A 150 -5.01 5.75 16.92
N LEU A 151 -4.87 5.50 15.61
CA LEU A 151 -4.83 6.56 14.59
C LEU A 151 -6.22 7.06 14.19
N HIS A 152 -7.21 6.16 14.12
CA HIS A 152 -8.57 6.46 13.71
C HIS A 152 -9.59 5.84 14.68
N PRO A 153 -9.87 6.47 15.84
CA PRO A 153 -10.80 5.93 16.84
C PRO A 153 -12.23 5.73 16.32
N SER A 154 -12.60 6.44 15.24
CA SER A 154 -13.88 6.31 14.54
C SER A 154 -13.92 5.21 13.47
N ASN A 155 -12.88 4.37 13.36
CA ASN A 155 -12.80 3.32 12.35
C ASN A 155 -13.85 2.21 12.56
N SER A 156 -15.04 2.44 12.02
CA SER A 156 -16.19 1.54 12.15
C SER A 156 -16.00 0.18 11.46
N TYR A 157 -15.01 0.04 10.58
CA TYR A 157 -14.64 -1.25 9.99
C TYR A 157 -13.99 -2.14 11.04
N ILE A 158 -13.12 -1.60 11.89
CA ILE A 158 -12.52 -2.35 13.00
C ILE A 158 -13.52 -2.52 14.14
N ALA A 159 -14.15 -1.44 14.60
CA ALA A 159 -14.98 -1.43 15.81
C ALA A 159 -16.10 -2.49 15.80
N LYS A 160 -16.72 -2.76 14.64
CA LYS A 160 -17.77 -3.79 14.48
C LYS A 160 -17.30 -5.23 14.70
N HIS A 161 -15.99 -5.49 14.65
CA HIS A 161 -15.39 -6.82 14.72
C HIS A 161 -14.46 -7.00 15.92
N TYR A 162 -14.16 -5.91 16.63
CA TYR A 162 -13.11 -5.85 17.62
C TYR A 162 -13.42 -6.66 18.89
N ASP A 163 -14.63 -6.50 19.47
CA ASP A 163 -15.09 -7.28 20.64
C ASP A 163 -15.00 -8.80 20.41
N LYS A 164 -15.28 -9.25 19.17
CA LYS A 164 -15.18 -10.67 18.80
C LYS A 164 -13.72 -11.15 18.83
N LEU A 165 -12.78 -10.35 18.32
CA LEU A 165 -11.37 -10.67 18.36
C LEU A 165 -10.87 -10.79 19.81
N GLU A 166 -11.29 -9.90 20.71
CA GLU A 166 -10.92 -10.00 22.13
C GLU A 166 -11.53 -11.24 22.80
N ALA A 167 -12.78 -11.59 22.48
CA ALA A 167 -13.42 -12.81 22.96
C ALA A 167 -12.69 -14.07 22.48
N ASP A 168 -12.27 -14.13 21.21
CA ASP A 168 -11.52 -15.28 20.65
C ASP A 168 -10.10 -15.39 21.25
N ILE A 169 -9.41 -14.27 21.51
CA ILE A 169 -8.13 -14.26 22.25
C ILE A 169 -8.32 -14.79 23.67
N LYS A 170 -9.35 -14.31 24.38
CA LYS A 170 -9.65 -14.75 25.76
C LYS A 170 -9.99 -16.25 25.83
N ARG A 171 -10.71 -16.78 24.84
CA ARG A 171 -10.98 -18.23 24.72
C ARG A 171 -9.67 -19.02 24.50
N MET A 172 -8.81 -18.54 23.60
CA MET A 172 -7.50 -19.14 23.34
C MET A 172 -6.61 -19.20 24.59
N ASP A 173 -6.56 -18.10 25.36
CA ASP A 173 -5.80 -18.04 26.62
C ASP A 173 -6.39 -18.91 27.74
N ALA A 174 -7.70 -19.20 27.70
CA ALA A 174 -8.36 -20.15 28.58
C ALA A 174 -8.24 -21.62 28.13
N GLY A 175 -7.58 -21.90 26.99
CA GLY A 175 -7.50 -23.25 26.41
C GLY A 175 -8.81 -23.75 25.80
N ILE A 176 -9.72 -22.85 25.41
CA ILE A 176 -11.02 -23.15 24.81
C ILE A 176 -10.93 -22.91 23.29
N GLU A 177 -10.96 -23.99 22.51
CA GLU A 177 -11.09 -23.93 21.04
C GLU A 177 -12.51 -23.61 20.58
#